data_AF-A0A0Q0VQQ2-F1
#
_entry.id   AF-A0A0Q0VQQ2-F1
#
_cell.length_a   1.000
_cell.length_b   1.000
_cell.length_c   1.000
_cell.angle_alpha   90.00
_cell.angle_beta   90.00
_cell.angle_gamma   90.00
#
_symmetry.space_group_name_H-M   'P 1'
#
loop_
_entity.id
_entity.type
_entity.pdbx_description
1 polymer ?
#
loop_
_entity_poly.entity_id
_entity_poly.type
_entity_poly.pdbx_seq_one_letter_code
_entity_poly.pdbx_strand_id
1 'polypeptide(L)'
;MNITSQNGFSNRANYLVRQAQERAMNGDHETAVNYLKEVVDREPRHAAAFTMLGDCHDCLGQYEQAIAYYSQALGIDPDHADAWFNKGMTLKVLGRTEEAVQCIQRSIELYCGR
;
A
#
# COMPACT_ATOMS: atom_id res chain seq x y z
N MET A 1 34.71 1.40 -8.07
CA MET A 1 34.28 0.00 -8.26
C MET A 1 32.77 -0.07 -7.96
N ASN A 2 32.01 -0.60 -8.93
CA ASN A 2 30.59 -0.99 -8.94
C ASN A 2 29.51 -0.01 -8.45
N ILE A 3 28.97 0.77 -9.40
CA ILE A 3 27.70 1.52 -9.29
C ILE A 3 26.56 0.89 -10.13
N THR A 4 26.66 -0.37 -10.57
CA THR A 4 25.64 -0.99 -11.46
C THR A 4 24.61 -1.87 -10.77
N SER A 5 24.63 -2.03 -9.43
CA SER A 5 23.72 -2.97 -8.76
C SER A 5 22.42 -2.38 -8.21
N GLN A 6 22.25 -1.05 -8.13
CA GLN A 6 21.00 -0.45 -7.62
C GLN A 6 19.89 -0.36 -8.69
N ASN A 7 20.23 -0.27 -9.97
CA ASN A 7 19.23 -0.16 -11.06
C ASN A 7 18.55 -1.49 -11.43
N GLY A 8 19.03 -2.63 -10.94
CA GLY A 8 18.42 -3.95 -11.21
C GLY A 8 17.24 -4.26 -10.29
N PHE A 9 17.34 -3.89 -9.02
CA PHE A 9 16.33 -4.20 -8.00
C PHE A 9 15.07 -3.36 -8.19
N SER A 10 15.21 -2.05 -8.39
CA SER A 10 14.06 -1.17 -8.63
C SER A 10 13.31 -1.54 -9.92
N ASN A 11 14.01 -1.99 -10.97
CA ASN A 11 13.36 -2.43 -12.21
C ASN A 11 12.57 -3.73 -12.00
N ARG A 12 13.08 -4.68 -11.21
CA ARG A 12 12.37 -5.93 -10.92
C ARG A 12 11.22 -5.73 -9.94
N ALA A 13 11.41 -4.92 -8.89
CA ALA A 13 10.36 -4.55 -7.94
C ALA A 13 9.21 -3.84 -8.66
N ASN A 14 9.52 -2.81 -9.46
CA ASN A 14 8.50 -2.11 -10.27
C ASN A 14 7.79 -3.03 -11.26
N TYR A 15 8.49 -4.01 -11.84
CA TYR A 15 7.87 -5.01 -12.71
C TYR A 15 6.88 -5.89 -11.92
N LEU A 16 7.27 -6.38 -10.74
CA LEU A 16 6.41 -7.20 -9.89
C LEU A 16 5.20 -6.41 -9.36
N VAL A 17 5.40 -5.15 -8.98
CA VAL A 17 4.32 -4.23 -8.60
C VAL A 17 3.32 -4.06 -9.75
N ARG A 18 3.80 -3.85 -10.98
CA ARG A 18 2.92 -3.76 -12.17
C ARG A 18 2.15 -5.05 -12.43
N GLN A 19 2.81 -6.20 -12.31
CA GLN A 19 2.15 -7.51 -12.44
C GLN A 19 1.10 -7.73 -11.35
N ALA A 20 1.40 -7.36 -10.10
CA ALA A 20 0.44 -7.42 -9.01
C ALA A 20 -0.76 -6.51 -9.26
N GLN A 21 -0.54 -5.30 -9.77
CA GLN A 21 -1.60 -4.35 -10.12
C GLN A 21 -2.52 -4.92 -11.20
N GLU A 22 -1.94 -5.51 -12.25
CA GLU A 22 -2.70 -6.15 -13.33
C GLU A 22 -3.54 -7.32 -12.80
N ARG A 23 -2.98 -8.15 -11.92
CA ARG A 23 -3.70 -9.26 -11.27
C ARG A 23 -4.83 -8.76 -10.38
N ALA A 24 -4.59 -7.72 -9.58
CA ALA A 24 -5.60 -7.10 -8.74
C ALA A 24 -6.75 -6.50 -9.58
N MET A 25 -6.45 -5.88 -10.73
CA MET A 25 -7.48 -5.38 -11.65
C MET A 25 -8.31 -6.50 -12.29
N ASN A 26 -7.72 -7.68 -12.46
CA ASN A 26 -8.43 -8.88 -12.92
C ASN A 26 -9.21 -9.60 -11.80
N GLY A 27 -9.22 -9.06 -10.57
CA GLY A 27 -9.89 -9.63 -9.40
C GLY A 27 -9.11 -10.74 -8.71
N ASP A 28 -7.91 -11.07 -9.19
CA ASP A 28 -7.03 -12.07 -8.59
C ASP A 28 -6.12 -11.43 -7.54
N HIS A 29 -6.73 -11.06 -6.43
CA HIS A 29 -6.05 -10.40 -5.31
C HIS A 29 -5.09 -11.34 -4.58
N GLU A 30 -5.34 -12.66 -4.59
CA GLU A 30 -4.46 -13.64 -3.94
C GLU A 30 -3.09 -13.74 -4.62
N THR A 31 -3.07 -13.82 -5.96
CA THR A 31 -1.78 -13.82 -6.68
C THR A 31 -1.09 -12.47 -6.60
N ALA A 32 -1.84 -11.37 -6.61
CA ALA A 32 -1.29 -10.03 -6.41
C ALA A 32 -0.55 -9.91 -5.06
N VAL A 33 -1.13 -10.42 -3.98
CA VAL A 33 -0.48 -10.45 -2.66
C VAL A 33 0.83 -11.23 -2.69
N ASN A 34 0.88 -12.37 -3.37
CA ASN A 34 2.11 -13.17 -3.47
C ASN A 34 3.25 -12.41 -4.17
N TYR A 35 2.95 -11.70 -5.26
CA TYR A 35 3.93 -10.86 -5.94
C TYR A 35 4.40 -9.70 -5.07
N LEU A 36 3.48 -9.04 -4.36
CA LEU A 36 3.81 -7.91 -3.48
C LEU A 36 4.61 -8.34 -2.25
N LYS A 37 4.37 -9.55 -1.72
CA LYS A 37 5.18 -10.14 -0.65
C LYS A 37 6.65 -10.28 -1.06
N GLU A 38 6.91 -10.77 -2.27
CA GLU A 38 8.28 -10.84 -2.80
C GLU A 38 8.93 -9.45 -2.91
N VAL A 39 8.14 -8.42 -3.25
CA VAL A 39 8.63 -7.03 -3.32
C VAL A 39 9.00 -6.53 -1.93
N VAL A 40 8.13 -6.65 -0.93
CA VAL A 40 8.40 -6.12 0.42
C VAL A 40 9.49 -6.89 1.16
N ASP A 41 9.66 -8.19 0.88
CA ASP A 41 10.76 -8.99 1.44
C ASP A 41 12.13 -8.50 0.97
N ARG A 42 12.20 -8.00 -0.27
CA ARG A 42 13.44 -7.47 -0.87
C ARG A 42 13.63 -5.98 -0.60
N GLU A 43 12.54 -5.23 -0.68
CA GLU A 43 12.48 -3.79 -0.51
C GLU A 43 11.51 -3.44 0.63
N PRO A 44 11.92 -3.61 1.90
CA PRO A 44 11.06 -3.35 3.06
C PRO A 44 10.74 -1.86 3.27
N ARG A 45 11.28 -0.96 2.44
CA ARG A 45 11.00 0.48 2.45
C ARG A 45 10.20 0.93 1.21
N HIS A 46 9.44 0.03 0.61
CA HIS A 46 8.63 0.31 -0.57
C HIS A 46 7.17 0.64 -0.19
N ALA A 47 6.88 1.90 0.16
CA ALA A 47 5.57 2.34 0.66
C ALA A 47 4.41 1.94 -0.27
N ALA A 48 4.56 2.12 -1.59
CA ALA A 48 3.52 1.79 -2.56
C ALA A 48 3.12 0.29 -2.56
N ALA A 49 4.06 -0.61 -2.27
CA ALA A 49 3.80 -2.05 -2.25
C ALA A 49 3.02 -2.44 -0.99
N PHE A 50 3.30 -1.79 0.14
CA PHE A 50 2.49 -1.92 1.34
C PHE A 50 1.09 -1.33 1.15
N THR A 51 0.93 -0.20 0.46
CA THR A 51 -0.39 0.33 0.11
C THR A 51 -1.17 -0.67 -0.75
N MET A 52 -0.56 -1.22 -1.79
CA MET A 52 -1.22 -2.22 -2.65
C MET A 52 -1.52 -3.53 -1.93
N LEU A 53 -0.69 -3.96 -0.97
CA LEU A 53 -1.02 -5.09 -0.09
C LEU A 53 -2.28 -4.77 0.72
N GLY A 54 -2.34 -3.56 1.27
CA GLY A 54 -3.53 -3.04 1.93
C GLY A 54 -4.77 -3.14 1.05
N ASP A 55 -4.69 -2.64 -0.19
CA ASP A 55 -5.80 -2.66 -1.15
C ASP A 55 -6.26 -4.09 -1.45
N CYS A 56 -5.32 -5.01 -1.69
CA CYS A 56 -5.65 -6.41 -1.97
C CYS A 56 -6.33 -7.07 -0.76
N HIS A 57 -5.83 -6.82 0.46
CA HIS A 57 -6.44 -7.35 1.69
C HIS A 57 -7.82 -6.73 1.96
N ASP A 58 -8.03 -5.47 1.62
CA ASP A 58 -9.33 -4.80 1.70
C ASP A 58 -10.34 -5.47 0.75
N CYS A 59 -9.95 -5.71 -0.51
CA CYS A 59 -10.77 -6.45 -1.47
C CYS A 59 -11.08 -7.90 -1.05
N LEU A 60 -10.18 -8.53 -0.30
CA LEU A 60 -10.38 -9.86 0.29
C LEU A 60 -11.23 -9.84 1.57
N GLY A 61 -11.68 -8.67 2.04
CA GLY A 61 -12.46 -8.51 3.26
C GLY A 61 -11.64 -8.64 4.57
N GLN A 62 -10.32 -8.61 4.46
CA GLN A 62 -9.37 -8.75 5.56
C GLN A 62 -8.95 -7.38 6.10
N TYR A 63 -9.93 -6.63 6.59
CA TYR A 63 -9.83 -5.20 6.87
C TYR A 63 -8.75 -4.86 7.93
N GLU A 64 -8.61 -5.66 9.00
CA GLU A 64 -7.59 -5.42 10.02
C GLU A 64 -6.16 -5.58 9.46
N GLN A 65 -5.95 -6.56 8.58
CA GLN A 65 -4.67 -6.74 7.89
C GLN A 65 -4.42 -5.62 6.90
N ALA A 66 -5.45 -5.17 6.17
CA ALA A 66 -5.33 -4.02 5.29
C ALA A 66 -4.88 -2.76 6.06
N ILE A 67 -5.50 -2.47 7.20
CA ILE A 67 -5.12 -1.36 8.08
C ILE A 67 -3.67 -1.49 8.57
N ALA A 68 -3.23 -2.70 8.91
CA ALA A 68 -1.85 -2.94 9.32
C ALA A 68 -0.85 -2.60 8.20
N TYR A 69 -1.13 -3.04 6.97
CA TYR A 69 -0.28 -2.73 5.81
C TYR A 69 -0.29 -1.24 5.44
N TYR A 70 -1.45 -0.57 5.46
CA TYR A 70 -1.47 0.88 5.28
C TYR A 70 -0.68 1.60 6.37
N SER A 71 -0.75 1.13 7.62
CA SER A 71 0.04 1.71 8.71
C SER A 71 1.55 1.51 8.52
N GLN A 72 1.97 0.38 7.93
CA GLN A 72 3.36 0.16 7.54
C GLN A 72 3.78 1.10 6.40
N ALA A 73 2.93 1.26 5.37
CA ALA A 73 3.18 2.22 4.29
C ALA A 73 3.38 3.64 4.83
N LEU A 74 2.51 4.07 5.75
CA LEU A 74 2.57 5.38 6.42
C LEU A 74 3.75 5.52 7.39
N GLY A 75 4.25 4.42 7.94
CA GLY A 75 5.50 4.42 8.72
C GLY A 75 6.74 4.65 7.86
N ILE A 76 6.68 4.29 6.56
CA ILE A 76 7.74 4.51 5.58
C ILE A 76 7.61 5.91 4.96
N ASP A 77 6.40 6.28 4.55
CA ASP A 77 6.06 7.58 3.96
C ASP A 77 4.81 8.17 4.65
N PRO A 78 4.99 9.01 5.69
CA PRO A 78 3.89 9.63 6.41
C PRO A 78 3.06 10.62 5.58
N ASP A 79 3.61 11.09 4.46
CA ASP A 79 2.97 12.06 3.56
C ASP A 79 2.28 11.34 2.37
N HIS A 80 2.19 10.01 2.41
CA HIS A 80 1.49 9.21 1.40
C HIS A 80 -0.04 9.34 1.53
N ALA A 81 -0.61 10.33 0.84
CA ALA A 81 -2.02 10.69 0.95
C ALA A 81 -2.99 9.54 0.61
N ASP A 82 -2.65 8.69 -0.36
CA ASP A 82 -3.46 7.53 -0.74
C ASP A 82 -3.57 6.48 0.37
N ALA A 83 -2.48 6.14 1.05
CA ALA A 83 -2.54 5.20 2.17
C ALA A 83 -3.37 5.76 3.34
N TRP A 84 -3.33 7.07 3.60
CA TRP A 84 -4.23 7.69 4.57
C TRP A 84 -5.70 7.57 4.16
N PHE A 85 -6.00 7.83 2.89
CA PHE A 85 -7.35 7.72 2.36
C PHE A 85 -7.88 6.28 2.46
N ASN A 86 -7.11 5.31 1.94
CA ASN A 86 -7.50 3.91 1.90
C ASN A 86 -7.66 3.34 3.32
N LYS A 87 -6.74 3.65 4.24
CA LYS A 87 -6.87 3.30 5.67
C LYS A 87 -8.15 3.87 6.28
N GLY A 88 -8.46 5.14 5.98
CA GLY A 88 -9.69 5.79 6.46
C GLY A 88 -10.95 5.11 5.94
N MET A 89 -10.97 4.73 4.67
CA MET A 89 -12.07 3.99 4.06
C MET A 89 -12.27 2.62 4.68
N THR A 90 -11.19 1.85 4.89
CA THR A 90 -11.25 0.54 5.56
C THR A 90 -11.73 0.67 7.02
N LEU A 91 -11.24 1.68 7.76
CA LEU A 91 -11.70 1.95 9.13
C LEU A 91 -13.20 2.28 9.19
N LYS A 92 -13.71 3.02 8.20
CA LYS A 92 -15.14 3.31 8.07
C LYS A 92 -15.95 2.02 7.86
N VAL A 93 -15.46 1.08 7.05
CA VAL A 93 -16.11 -0.22 6.83
C VAL A 93 -16.21 -1.02 8.14
N LEU A 94 -15.18 -0.96 8.98
CA LEU A 94 -15.17 -1.57 10.32
C LEU A 94 -16.01 -0.81 11.37
N GLY A 95 -16.65 0.30 11.01
CA GLY A 95 -17.41 1.14 11.94
C GLY A 95 -16.57 2.01 12.86
N ARG A 96 -15.25 2.08 12.66
CA ARG A 96 -14.30 2.93 13.41
C ARG A 96 -14.28 4.35 12.85
N THR A 97 -15.45 4.99 12.93
CA THR A 97 -15.71 6.27 12.25
C THR A 97 -14.80 7.41 12.70
N GLU A 98 -14.48 7.51 14.00
CA GLU A 98 -13.61 8.58 14.52
C GLU A 98 -12.19 8.51 13.94
N GLU A 99 -11.60 7.31 13.91
CA GLU A 99 -10.27 7.09 13.33
C GLU A 99 -10.29 7.26 11.81
N ALA A 100 -11.38 6.85 11.15
CA ALA A 100 -11.57 7.08 9.73
C ALA A 100 -11.55 8.57 9.38
N VAL A 101 -12.27 9.40 10.14
CA VAL A 101 -12.31 10.86 9.94
C VAL A 101 -10.91 11.46 10.08
N GLN A 102 -10.14 11.05 11.09
CA GLN A 102 -8.76 11.52 11.27
C GLN A 102 -7.88 11.16 10.08
N CYS A 103 -7.98 9.92 9.56
CA CYS A 103 -7.21 9.47 8.41
C CYS A 103 -7.59 10.24 7.14
N ILE A 104 -8.88 10.42 6.89
CA ILE A 104 -9.38 11.16 5.71
C ILE A 104 -8.97 12.64 5.80
N GLN A 105 -9.09 13.26 6.98
CA GLN A 105 -8.65 14.64 7.20
C GLN A 105 -7.16 14.79 6.88
N ARG A 106 -6.34 13.84 7.34
CA ARG A 106 -4.90 13.84 7.05
C ARG A 106 -4.62 13.69 5.55
N SER A 107 -5.35 12.81 4.86
CA SER A 107 -5.25 12.66 3.41
C SER A 107 -5.59 13.97 2.68
N ILE A 108 -6.68 14.64 3.08
CA ILE A 108 -7.10 15.92 2.51
C ILE A 108 -6.04 17.01 2.74
N GLU A 109 -5.47 17.10 3.94
CA GLU A 109 -4.38 18.06 4.24
C GLU A 109 -3.18 17.88 3.31
N LEU A 110 -2.81 16.62 3.02
CA LEU A 110 -1.70 16.30 2.12
C LEU A 110 -2.04 16.63 0.66
N TYR A 111 -3.28 16.39 0.24
CA TYR A 111 -3.75 16.70 -1.12
C TYR A 111 -3.96 18.19 -1.38
N CYS A 112 -4.51 18.92 -0.42
CA CYS A 112 -4.91 20.32 -0.59
C CYS A 112 -3.75 21.31 -0.39
N GLY A 113 -2.54 20.82 -0.10
CA GLY A 113 -1.31 21.59 -0.09
C GLY A 113 -0.97 22.18 1.28
N ARG A 114 0.29 21.95 1.68
CA ARG A 114 1.05 22.90 2.50
C ARG A 114 1.26 24.21 1.75
#